data_AF-A0A0Q5QXP1-F1
#
_entry.id   AF-A0A0Q5QXP1-F1
#
_cell.length_a   1.000
_cell.length_b   1.000
_cell.length_c   1.000
_cell.angle_alpha   90.00
_cell.angle_beta   90.00
_cell.angle_gamma   90.00
#
_symmetry.space_group_name_H-M   'P 1'
#
loop_
_entity.id
_entity.type
_entity.pdbx_description
1 polymer ?
#
loop_
_entity_poly.entity_id
_entity_poly.type
_entity_poly.pdbx_seq_one_letter_code
_entity_poly.pdbx_strand_id
1 'polypeptide(L)'
;MRKAVLLLALLPIVSGGCVRTVASIVTAPVKVVSKGVDWTTTSQSEADRNYGKKMRKDEAREGKERRKWQEQCRKNPECPPYDGFRAGRD
;
A
#
# COMPACT_ATOMS: atom_id res chain seq x y z
N MET A 1 -39.39 -47.41 0.99
CA MET A 1 -39.84 -46.21 0.26
C MET A 1 -39.18 -44.91 0.75
N ARG A 2 -39.26 -44.53 2.04
CA ARG A 2 -38.74 -43.23 2.54
C ARG A 2 -37.21 -43.03 2.44
N LYS A 3 -36.41 -44.10 2.57
CA LYS A 3 -34.94 -44.04 2.49
C LYS A 3 -34.41 -43.78 1.07
N ALA A 4 -35.15 -44.21 0.04
CA ALA A 4 -34.75 -44.03 -1.37
C ALA A 4 -34.93 -42.58 -1.84
N VAL A 5 -35.96 -41.87 -1.32
CA VAL A 5 -36.22 -40.45 -1.64
C VAL A 5 -35.12 -39.54 -1.08
N LEU A 6 -34.59 -39.86 0.10
CA LEU A 6 -33.48 -39.11 0.71
C LEU A 6 -32.19 -39.24 -0.08
N LEU A 7 -31.88 -40.43 -0.62
CA LEU A 7 -30.71 -40.64 -1.47
C LEU A 7 -30.84 -39.97 -2.84
N LEU A 8 -32.06 -39.93 -3.40
CA LEU A 8 -32.34 -39.29 -4.70
C LEU A 8 -32.31 -37.75 -4.63
N ALA A 9 -32.59 -37.17 -3.47
CA ALA A 9 -32.54 -35.72 -3.24
C ALA A 9 -31.11 -35.16 -3.06
N LEU A 10 -30.11 -36.00 -2.75
CA LEU A 10 -28.71 -35.58 -2.63
C LEU A 10 -27.97 -35.54 -3.99
N LEU A 11 -28.46 -36.25 -5.01
CA LEU A 11 -27.87 -36.27 -6.36
C LEU A 11 -27.68 -34.88 -7.00
N PRO A 12 -28.67 -33.95 -6.99
CA PRO A 12 -28.49 -32.61 -7.55
C PRO A 12 -27.57 -31.71 -6.72
N ILE A 13 -27.40 -31.98 -5.42
CA ILE A 13 -26.52 -31.20 -4.53
C ILE A 13 -25.06 -31.58 -4.78
N VAL A 14 -24.79 -32.87 -5.01
CA VAL A 14 -23.45 -33.35 -5.37
C VAL A 14 -23.08 -32.94 -6.80
N SER A 15 -24.01 -33.00 -7.76
CA SER A 15 -23.75 -32.56 -9.14
C SER A 15 -23.67 -31.04 -9.29
N GLY A 16 -24.46 -30.26 -8.56
CA GLY A 16 -24.37 -28.79 -8.54
C GLY A 16 -23.14 -28.26 -7.77
N GLY A 17 -22.67 -29.01 -6.78
CA GLY A 17 -21.46 -28.69 -6.01
C GLY A 17 -20.18 -28.82 -6.82
N CYS A 18 -20.05 -29.87 -7.65
CA CYS A 18 -18.86 -30.12 -8.48
C CYS A 18 -18.65 -29.06 -9.58
N VAL A 19 -19.73 -28.57 -10.21
CA VAL A 19 -19.61 -27.56 -11.28
C VAL A 19 -19.14 -26.22 -10.70
N ARG A 20 -19.59 -25.87 -9.49
CA ARG A 20 -19.21 -24.63 -8.82
C ARG A 20 -17.80 -24.67 -8.24
N THR A 21 -17.33 -25.83 -7.77
CA THR A 21 -15.94 -26.00 -7.32
C THR A 21 -14.95 -25.95 -8.49
N VAL A 22 -15.22 -26.61 -9.62
CA VAL A 22 -14.35 -26.51 -10.81
C VAL A 22 -14.32 -25.09 -11.36
N ALA A 23 -15.47 -24.42 -11.46
CA ALA A 23 -15.52 -23.01 -11.87
C ALA A 23 -14.74 -22.11 -10.90
N SER A 24 -14.80 -22.37 -9.59
CA SER A 24 -14.03 -21.61 -8.59
C SER A 24 -12.53 -21.92 -8.63
N ILE A 25 -12.11 -23.15 -8.94
CA ILE A 25 -10.70 -23.54 -9.09
C ILE A 25 -10.08 -22.88 -10.33
N VAL A 26 -10.85 -22.75 -11.42
CA VAL A 26 -10.38 -22.10 -12.65
C VAL A 26 -10.41 -20.57 -12.53
N THR A 27 -11.36 -20.00 -11.80
CA THR A 27 -11.48 -18.54 -11.63
C THR A 27 -10.69 -17.97 -10.44
N ALA A 28 -10.31 -18.80 -9.46
CA ALA A 28 -9.45 -18.42 -8.35
C ALA A 28 -8.07 -17.89 -8.80
N PRO A 29 -7.31 -18.59 -9.67
CA PRO A 29 -6.00 -18.10 -10.11
C PRO A 29 -6.13 -16.79 -10.90
N VAL A 30 -7.16 -16.64 -11.76
CA VAL A 30 -7.38 -15.39 -12.51
C VAL A 30 -7.65 -14.21 -11.58
N LYS A 31 -8.41 -14.43 -10.48
CA LYS A 31 -8.69 -13.40 -9.48
C LYS A 31 -7.50 -13.08 -8.57
N VAL A 32 -6.66 -14.07 -8.27
CA VAL A 32 -5.44 -13.87 -7.45
C VAL A 32 -4.36 -13.17 -8.27
N VAL A 33 -4.17 -13.56 -9.53
CA VAL A 33 -3.23 -12.94 -10.45
C VAL A 33 -3.66 -11.51 -10.78
N SER A 34 -4.94 -11.24 -11.05
CA SER A 34 -5.39 -9.86 -11.33
C SER A 34 -5.23 -8.93 -10.13
N LYS A 35 -5.52 -9.39 -8.91
CA LYS A 35 -5.28 -8.61 -7.69
C LYS A 35 -3.79 -8.43 -7.36
N GLY A 36 -2.96 -9.43 -7.65
CA GLY A 36 -1.51 -9.34 -7.45
C GLY A 36 -0.84 -8.37 -8.43
N VAL A 37 -1.23 -8.44 -9.71
CA VAL A 37 -0.68 -7.59 -10.77
C VAL A 37 -1.04 -6.13 -10.59
N ASP A 38 -2.24 -5.81 -10.10
CA ASP A 38 -2.69 -4.42 -9.91
C ASP A 38 -1.94 -3.72 -8.75
N TRP A 39 -1.58 -4.47 -7.71
CA TRP A 39 -0.75 -3.96 -6.61
C TRP A 39 0.71 -3.81 -7.03
N THR A 40 1.25 -4.74 -7.83
CA THR A 40 2.66 -4.68 -8.25
C THR A 40 2.92 -3.70 -9.40
N THR A 41 1.91 -3.43 -10.24
CA THR A 41 2.07 -2.60 -11.47
C THR A 41 1.74 -1.12 -11.23
N THR A 42 0.88 -0.80 -10.27
CA THR A 42 0.55 0.61 -9.95
C THR A 42 1.43 1.21 -8.86
N SER A 43 2.01 0.38 -7.99
CA SER A 43 2.61 0.86 -6.74
C SER A 43 4.01 1.48 -6.87
N GLN A 44 4.81 1.20 -7.91
CA GLN A 44 6.20 1.68 -7.94
C GLN A 44 6.35 3.09 -8.52
N SER A 45 5.65 3.41 -9.62
CA SER A 45 5.78 4.72 -10.28
C SER A 45 5.10 5.85 -9.49
N GLU A 46 4.02 5.55 -8.75
CA GLU A 46 3.40 6.51 -7.84
C GLU A 46 4.19 6.67 -6.54
N ALA A 47 4.74 5.59 -5.99
CA ALA A 47 5.59 5.66 -4.81
C ALA A 47 6.86 6.50 -5.07
N ASP A 48 7.51 6.32 -6.22
CA ASP A 48 8.71 7.09 -6.60
C ASP A 48 8.39 8.59 -6.76
N ARG A 49 7.28 8.92 -7.44
CA ARG A 49 6.83 10.31 -7.59
C ARG A 49 6.53 10.97 -6.24
N ASN A 50 5.91 10.24 -5.32
CA ASN A 50 5.58 10.75 -3.99
C ASN A 50 6.83 10.87 -3.11
N TYR A 51 7.77 9.93 -3.22
CA TYR A 51 9.06 9.98 -2.55
C TYR A 51 9.87 11.21 -2.98
N GLY A 52 10.02 11.44 -4.30
CA GLY A 52 10.72 12.62 -4.81
C GLY A 52 10.05 13.95 -4.43
N LYS A 53 8.71 13.97 -4.28
CA LYS A 53 8.00 15.14 -3.73
C LYS A 53 8.26 15.33 -2.23
N LYS A 54 8.30 14.25 -1.44
CA LYS A 54 8.60 14.31 -0.01
C LYS A 54 10.03 14.84 0.22
N MET A 55 11.02 14.29 -0.49
CA MET A 55 12.41 14.73 -0.40
C MET A 55 12.57 16.23 -0.67
N ARG A 56 11.99 16.75 -1.78
CA ARG A 56 12.04 18.19 -2.10
C ARG A 56 11.37 19.06 -1.03
N LYS A 57 10.28 18.59 -0.41
CA LYS A 57 9.61 19.31 0.68
C LYS A 57 10.46 19.33 1.95
N ASP A 58 11.08 18.22 2.28
CA ASP A 58 11.94 18.09 3.46
C ASP A 58 13.20 18.95 3.32
N GLU A 59 13.85 18.94 2.15
CA GLU A 59 14.98 19.83 1.84
C GLU A 59 14.59 21.32 1.92
N ALA A 60 13.43 21.68 1.36
CA ALA A 60 12.93 23.06 1.41
C ALA A 60 12.62 23.50 2.85
N ARG A 61 12.08 22.59 3.69
CA ARG A 61 11.82 22.87 5.10
C ARG A 61 13.12 23.08 5.87
N GLU A 62 14.09 22.17 5.73
CA GLU A 62 15.40 22.32 6.35
C GLU A 62 16.08 23.62 5.93
N GLY A 63 16.09 23.92 4.63
CA GLY A 63 16.67 25.16 4.11
C GLY A 63 16.02 26.42 4.69
N LYS A 64 14.70 26.41 4.88
CA LYS A 64 13.96 27.52 5.49
C LYS A 64 14.28 27.67 6.97
N GLU A 65 14.32 26.58 7.73
CA GLU A 65 14.64 26.59 9.15
C GLU A 65 16.08 27.03 9.40
N ARG A 66 17.04 26.50 8.61
CA ARG A 66 18.44 26.91 8.65
C ARG A 66 18.62 28.40 8.37
N ARG A 67 17.94 28.95 7.37
CA ARG A 67 17.99 30.39 7.06
C ARG A 67 17.44 31.23 8.21
N LYS A 68 16.31 30.82 8.81
CA LYS A 68 15.74 31.51 9.98
C LYS A 68 16.68 31.48 11.18
N TRP A 69 17.26 30.32 11.48
CA TRP A 69 18.23 30.18 12.55
C TRP A 69 19.46 31.06 12.30
N GLN A 70 20.02 31.06 11.08
CA GLN A 70 21.13 31.94 10.73
C GLN A 70 20.78 33.43 10.88
N GLU A 71 19.56 33.83 10.48
CA GLU A 71 19.11 35.22 10.65
C GLU A 71 18.99 35.60 12.13
N GLN A 72 18.48 34.68 12.97
CA GLN A 72 18.41 34.88 14.42
C GLN A 72 19.80 34.96 15.05
N CYS A 73 20.72 34.06 14.68
CA CYS A 73 22.11 34.10 15.12
C CYS A 73 22.82 35.38 14.69
N ARG A 74 22.50 35.90 13.50
CA ARG A 74 23.10 37.16 13.04
C ARG A 74 22.66 38.35 13.90
N LYS A 75 21.45 38.29 14.47
CA LYS A 75 20.90 39.33 15.34
C LYS A 75 21.32 39.17 16.80
N ASN A 76 21.70 37.97 17.23
CA ASN A 76 21.99 37.66 18.63
C ASN A 76 23.37 37.00 18.78
N PRO A 77 24.35 37.64 19.44
CA PRO A 77 25.72 37.11 19.56
C PRO A 77 25.80 35.81 20.37
N GLU A 78 24.81 35.52 21.21
CA GLU A 78 24.67 34.26 21.94
C GLU A 78 23.71 33.34 21.18
N CYS A 79 24.18 32.74 20.08
CA CYS A 79 23.36 31.81 19.31
C CYS A 79 23.63 30.35 19.66
N PRO A 80 22.61 29.59 20.12
CA PRO A 80 22.76 28.16 20.37
C PRO A 80 22.92 27.36 19.06
N PRO A 81 23.54 26.17 19.10
CA PRO A 81 23.72 25.32 17.92
C PRO A 81 22.36 24.92 17.30
N TYR A 82 22.33 24.75 15.97
CA TYR A 82 21.12 24.36 15.24
C TYR A 82 20.68 22.92 15.56
N ASP A 83 19.51 22.80 16.20
CA ASP A 83 18.83 21.57 16.61
C ASP A 83 17.54 21.28 15.81
N GLY A 84 17.24 22.09 14.79
CA GLY A 84 16.04 21.97 13.96
C GLY A 84 16.04 20.80 12.97
N PHE A 85 15.03 20.78 12.09
CA PHE A 85 14.79 19.69 11.15
C PHE A 85 15.98 19.47 10.22
N ARG A 86 16.32 18.19 9.95
CA ARG A 86 17.33 17.77 8.96
C ARG A 86 16.72 16.75 8.02
N ALA A 87 16.71 17.03 6.72
CA ALA A 87 16.22 16.11 5.72
C ALA A 87 17.13 14.88 5.63
N GLY A 88 16.55 13.68 5.53
CA GLY A 88 17.29 12.43 5.34
C GLY A 88 17.94 11.86 6.61
N ARG A 89 17.57 12.34 7.80
CA ARG A 89 17.88 11.71 9.09
C ARG A 89 16.62 11.02 9.62
N ASP A 90 16.20 9.99 8.91
CA ASP A 90 15.12 9.08 9.27
C ASP A 90 15.70 7.66 9.37
#